data_AF-A0A2T0NAE5-F1
#
_entry.id   AF-A0A2T0NAE5-F1
#
_cell.length_a   1.000
_cell.length_b   1.000
_cell.length_c   1.000
_cell.angle_alpha   90.00
_cell.angle_beta   90.00
_cell.angle_gamma   90.00
#
_symmetry.space_group_name_H-M   'P 1'
#
loop_
_entity.id
_entity.type
_entity.pdbx_description
1 polymer ?
#
loop_
_entity_poly.entity_id
_entity_poly.type
_entity_poly.pdbx_seq_one_letter_code
_entity_poly.pdbx_strand_id
1 'polypeptide(L)'
;MTDHGTIRTNGTGETDDGYTRRGVLAPGLGAAAGSLLVNGAAAGPARAATRGNPLTLWYTRPAAQCLEALPVGCGRLGAMVFGGVETERLQLNEDGIWAGGPHDYDNPEALAALPQIRQWVWEDKWQAAQNLADQKFLGRPSEQAPYQVLGAYVTVVTALVRSATRHRPAAGRPVLPVRPSSRR
;
A
#
# COMPACT_ATOMS: atom_id res chain seq x y z
N MET A 1 2.98 -56.16 11.72
CA MET A 1 4.40 -55.79 11.61
C MET A 1 4.46 -54.67 10.57
N THR A 2 3.76 -53.55 10.72
CA THR A 2 3.95 -52.46 11.71
C THR A 2 5.40 -52.06 11.88
N ASP A 3 5.79 -50.99 11.20
CA ASP A 3 6.71 -50.01 11.77
C ASP A 3 6.07 -48.62 11.66
N HIS A 4 5.99 -47.95 12.80
CA HIS A 4 5.35 -46.66 13.02
C HIS A 4 6.44 -45.60 13.09
N GLY A 5 6.52 -44.75 12.06
CA GLY A 5 7.35 -43.53 12.09
C GLY A 5 6.82 -42.53 13.12
N THR A 6 7.37 -42.62 14.33
CA THR A 6 7.07 -41.74 15.46
C THR A 6 7.82 -40.41 15.28
N ILE A 7 7.12 -39.35 14.89
CA ILE A 7 7.58 -37.96 15.01
C ILE A 7 7.37 -37.55 16.47
N ARG A 8 8.46 -37.35 17.22
CA ARG A 8 8.40 -36.78 18.57
C ARG A 8 8.19 -35.27 18.46
N THR A 9 7.01 -34.83 18.85
CA THR A 9 6.65 -33.42 19.06
C THR A 9 7.22 -32.96 20.40
N ASN A 10 8.11 -31.96 20.39
CA ASN A 10 8.37 -31.18 21.59
C ASN A 10 7.26 -30.14 21.68
N GLY A 11 6.23 -30.49 22.46
CA GLY A 11 5.20 -29.56 22.87
C GLY A 11 5.74 -28.58 23.90
N THR A 12 5.61 -27.31 23.59
CA THR A 12 5.20 -26.29 24.56
C THR A 12 4.20 -25.43 23.82
N GLY A 13 2.92 -25.69 24.09
CA GLY A 13 1.82 -24.89 23.62
C GLY A 13 1.96 -23.48 24.18
N GLU A 14 1.95 -22.50 23.29
CA GLU A 14 1.63 -21.13 23.66
C GLU A 14 0.31 -20.82 22.97
N THR A 15 -0.71 -20.77 23.80
CA THR A 15 -2.09 -20.45 23.48
C THR A 15 -2.15 -19.03 22.94
N ASP A 16 -2.89 -18.89 21.85
CA ASP A 16 -3.49 -17.66 21.40
C ASP A 16 -4.34 -17.10 22.55
N ASP A 17 -3.80 -16.14 23.29
CA ASP A 17 -4.56 -15.37 24.28
C ASP A 17 -4.22 -13.89 24.12
N GLY A 18 -5.19 -13.19 23.53
CA GLY A 18 -5.18 -11.75 23.38
C GLY A 18 -4.95 -11.03 24.70
N TYR A 19 -3.96 -10.15 24.72
CA TYR A 19 -3.88 -9.10 25.72
C TYR A 19 -4.14 -7.74 25.07
N THR A 20 -5.44 -7.43 24.98
CA THR A 20 -5.94 -6.07 25.02
C THR A 20 -6.71 -5.87 26.33
N ARG A 21 -6.42 -4.74 26.98
CA ARG A 21 -7.09 -4.08 28.13
C ARG A 21 -6.68 -4.48 29.56
N ARG A 22 -6.16 -3.42 30.22
CA ARG A 22 -6.11 -3.11 31.66
C ARG A 22 -5.05 -3.80 32.52
N GLY A 23 -4.13 -2.95 33.01
CA GLY A 23 -3.35 -3.17 34.22
C GLY A 23 -1.93 -2.64 34.02
N VAL A 24 -1.33 -1.78 34.84
CA VAL A 24 -1.69 -1.23 36.15
C VAL A 24 -0.95 0.09 36.29
N LEU A 25 -1.62 1.13 36.80
CA LEU A 25 -0.99 2.30 37.41
C LEU A 25 -0.35 1.87 38.73
N ALA A 26 0.94 2.14 38.90
CA ALA A 26 1.56 2.22 40.22
C ALA A 26 2.38 3.51 40.30
N PRO A 27 1.87 4.58 40.97
CA PRO A 27 2.72 5.67 41.39
C PRO A 27 3.47 5.20 42.65
N GLY A 28 4.75 4.88 42.49
CA GLY A 28 5.63 4.72 43.64
C GLY A 28 5.96 6.09 44.21
N LEU A 29 5.13 6.59 45.13
CA LEU A 29 5.48 7.67 46.05
C LEU A 29 6.55 7.15 47.02
N GLY A 30 7.81 7.43 46.71
CA GLY A 30 8.93 7.34 47.64
C GLY A 30 9.34 8.74 48.05
N ALA A 31 8.75 9.27 49.11
CA ALA A 31 9.26 10.44 49.78
C ALA A 31 10.49 10.05 50.61
N ALA A 32 11.66 10.56 50.25
CA ALA A 32 12.79 10.71 51.16
C ALA A 32 13.51 12.01 50.83
N ALA A 33 13.34 12.98 51.73
CA ALA A 33 14.01 14.27 51.70
C ALA A 33 15.53 14.07 51.78
N GLY A 34 16.25 14.68 50.84
CA GLY A 34 17.70 14.71 50.82
C GLY A 34 18.16 15.67 49.74
N SER A 35 18.49 16.90 50.13
CA SER A 35 18.99 17.95 49.24
C SER A 35 20.25 17.49 48.50
N LEU A 36 20.18 17.41 47.17
CA LEU A 36 21.36 17.27 46.33
C LEU A 36 21.24 18.16 45.08
N LEU A 37 22.03 19.24 45.14
CA LEU A 37 22.58 20.11 44.07
C LEU A 37 21.95 19.96 42.67
N VAL A 38 21.26 21.02 42.22
CA VAL A 38 20.81 21.12 40.83
C VAL A 38 22.02 21.27 39.89
N ASN A 39 22.19 20.24 39.07
CA ASN A 39 23.15 20.14 37.97
C ASN A 39 22.86 21.21 36.90
N GLY A 40 23.85 22.04 36.58
CA GLY A 40 23.89 22.85 35.37
C GLY A 40 24.36 22.05 34.15
N ALA A 41 23.69 20.94 33.86
CA ALA A 41 23.81 20.29 32.56
C ALA A 41 22.69 20.88 31.69
N ALA A 42 23.05 21.72 30.73
CA ALA A 42 22.12 22.16 29.70
C ALA A 42 21.59 20.90 28.99
N ALA A 43 20.39 20.49 29.37
CA ALA A 43 19.63 19.48 28.66
C ALA A 43 19.33 20.07 27.27
N GLY A 44 20.20 19.77 26.31
CA GLY A 44 19.87 19.94 24.89
C GLY A 44 18.51 19.27 24.66
N PRO A 45 17.64 19.83 23.80
CA PRO A 45 16.28 19.36 23.67
C PRO A 45 16.33 17.86 23.44
N ALA A 46 15.77 17.10 24.39
CA ALA A 46 15.56 15.68 24.24
C ALA A 46 14.81 15.53 22.93
N ARG A 47 15.51 15.06 21.89
CA ARG A 47 14.94 14.84 20.58
C ARG A 47 13.89 13.77 20.81
N ALA A 48 12.64 14.21 20.95
CA ALA A 48 11.50 13.33 20.99
C ALA A 48 11.65 12.46 19.76
N ALA A 49 12.07 11.22 19.95
CA ALA A 49 11.95 10.21 18.92
C ALA A 49 10.45 10.18 18.67
N THR A 50 10.00 10.83 17.59
CA THR A 50 8.66 10.64 17.09
C THR A 50 8.58 9.14 16.92
N ARG A 51 7.91 8.45 17.85
CA ARG A 51 7.48 7.08 17.61
C ARG A 51 6.58 7.23 16.40
N GLY A 52 7.16 6.96 15.23
CA GLY A 52 6.48 7.13 13.96
C GLY A 52 5.16 6.41 14.07
N ASN A 53 4.08 7.06 13.65
CA ASN A 53 2.82 6.35 13.54
C ASN A 53 3.09 5.12 12.64
N PRO A 54 2.87 3.89 13.14
CA PRO A 54 3.18 2.68 12.38
C PRO A 54 2.39 2.60 11.07
N LEU A 55 1.36 3.43 10.89
CA LEU A 55 0.53 3.55 9.69
C LEU A 55 0.98 4.69 8.74
N THR A 56 2.18 5.25 8.90
CA THR A 56 2.71 6.29 8.00
C THR A 56 3.64 5.71 6.94
N LEU A 57 3.29 5.94 5.68
CA LEU A 57 4.17 5.70 4.54
C LEU A 57 5.07 6.92 4.31
N TRP A 58 6.38 6.70 4.12
CA TRP A 58 7.35 7.76 3.92
C TRP A 58 8.49 7.29 3.02
N TYR A 59 9.05 8.20 2.23
CA TYR A 59 10.07 7.88 1.21
C TYR A 59 11.19 8.91 1.18
N THR A 60 12.41 8.46 0.87
CA THR A 60 13.62 9.31 0.80
C THR A 60 13.93 9.81 -0.61
N ARG A 61 13.05 9.59 -1.59
CA ARG A 61 13.22 10.10 -2.95
C ARG A 61 11.88 10.46 -3.56
N PRO A 62 11.83 11.43 -4.48
CA PRO A 62 10.64 11.66 -5.31
C PRO A 62 10.35 10.41 -6.14
N ALA A 63 9.08 10.24 -6.50
CA ALA A 63 8.62 9.19 -7.39
C ALA A 63 9.04 9.50 -8.83
N ALA A 64 9.52 8.49 -9.57
CA ALA A 64 9.76 8.63 -11.02
C ALA A 64 8.55 8.17 -11.85
N GLN A 65 7.76 7.26 -11.31
CA GLN A 65 6.62 6.62 -11.96
C GLN A 65 5.40 6.60 -11.03
N CYS A 66 4.21 6.44 -11.61
CA CYS A 66 2.94 6.45 -10.87
C CYS A 66 2.90 5.39 -9.76
N LEU A 67 3.51 4.21 -9.99
CA LEU A 67 3.60 3.13 -8.99
C LEU A 67 4.39 3.49 -7.73
N GLU A 68 5.24 4.53 -7.78
CA GLU A 68 6.01 5.02 -6.64
C GLU A 68 5.36 6.25 -5.99
N ALA A 69 4.36 6.84 -6.64
CA ALA A 69 3.67 8.04 -6.18
C ALA A 69 2.68 7.70 -5.07
N LEU A 70 2.39 8.67 -4.20
CA LEU A 70 1.48 8.49 -3.09
C LEU A 70 0.03 8.80 -3.53
N PRO A 71 -0.90 7.83 -3.43
CA PRO A 71 -2.30 8.06 -3.75
C PRO A 71 -2.98 8.85 -2.63
N VAL A 72 -3.69 9.90 -3.00
CA VAL A 72 -4.60 10.65 -2.12
C VAL A 72 -5.96 10.79 -2.81
N GLY A 73 -7.05 10.82 -2.07
CA GLY A 73 -8.38 10.98 -2.67
C GLY A 73 -9.51 11.03 -1.68
N CYS A 74 -10.68 11.46 -2.16
CA CYS A 74 -11.92 11.61 -1.38
C CYS A 74 -13.06 10.72 -1.92
N GLY A 75 -12.71 9.63 -2.62
CA GLY A 75 -13.66 8.76 -3.31
C GLY A 75 -13.84 9.16 -4.76
N ARG A 76 -14.40 10.35 -5.01
CA ARG A 76 -14.66 10.83 -6.39
C ARG A 76 -13.41 11.37 -7.08
N LEU A 77 -12.62 12.16 -6.37
CA LEU A 77 -11.37 12.73 -6.89
C LEU A 77 -10.19 12.00 -6.26
N GLY A 78 -9.19 11.70 -7.10
CA GLY A 78 -7.93 11.10 -6.71
C GLY A 78 -6.75 11.86 -7.30
N ALA A 79 -5.61 11.82 -6.62
CA ALA A 79 -4.36 12.32 -7.14
C ALA A 79 -3.20 11.40 -6.75
N MET A 80 -2.22 11.28 -7.64
CA MET A 80 -0.92 10.67 -7.36
C MET A 80 0.11 11.76 -7.17
N VAL A 81 0.71 11.82 -5.97
CA VAL A 81 1.68 12.84 -5.57
C VAL A 81 3.10 12.34 -5.81
N PHE A 82 3.90 13.10 -6.58
CA PHE A 82 5.25 12.69 -6.99
C PHE A 82 6.36 13.19 -6.06
N GLY A 83 6.17 14.32 -5.37
CA GLY A 83 7.10 14.83 -4.36
C GLY A 83 8.40 15.43 -4.92
N GLY A 84 8.36 15.97 -6.14
CA GLY A 84 9.48 16.64 -6.79
C GLY A 84 9.81 17.98 -6.14
N VAL A 85 11.10 18.26 -5.96
CA VAL A 85 11.58 19.44 -5.18
C VAL A 85 11.48 20.74 -5.98
N GLU A 86 11.93 20.73 -7.24
CA GLU A 86 11.90 21.91 -8.12
C GLU A 86 10.62 21.97 -8.95
N THR A 87 10.12 20.81 -9.36
CA THR A 87 8.87 20.66 -10.11
C THR A 87 8.06 19.56 -9.46
N GLU A 88 6.90 19.93 -8.92
CA GLU A 88 5.93 18.98 -8.40
C GLU A 88 4.96 18.59 -9.53
N ARG A 89 4.63 17.29 -9.59
CA ARG A 89 3.60 16.78 -10.49
C ARG A 89 2.53 16.07 -9.67
N LEU A 90 1.27 16.42 -9.92
CA LEU A 90 0.11 15.71 -9.42
C LEU A 90 -0.64 15.12 -10.61
N GLN A 91 -0.68 13.79 -10.73
CA GLN A 91 -1.56 13.15 -11.71
C GLN A 91 -2.96 13.08 -11.11
N LEU A 92 -3.98 13.58 -11.80
CA LEU A 92 -5.35 13.70 -11.32
C LEU A 92 -6.27 12.68 -11.98
N ASN A 93 -7.15 12.12 -11.17
CA ASN A 93 -8.19 11.17 -11.57
C ASN A 93 -9.55 11.64 -11.02
N GLU A 94 -10.61 11.45 -11.80
CA GLU A 94 -12.00 11.63 -11.38
C GLU A 94 -12.82 10.40 -11.81
N ASP A 95 -13.62 9.84 -10.91
CA ASP A 95 -14.29 8.54 -11.06
C ASP A 95 -15.22 8.44 -12.29
N GLY A 96 -15.83 9.55 -12.70
CA GLY A 96 -16.77 9.62 -13.82
C GLY A 96 -16.14 9.78 -15.20
N ILE A 97 -14.82 9.89 -15.30
CA ILE A 97 -14.16 10.09 -16.60
C ILE A 97 -13.87 8.74 -17.26
N TRP A 98 -14.75 8.38 -18.20
CA TRP A 98 -14.65 7.19 -19.03
C TRP A 98 -14.63 7.59 -20.50
N ALA A 99 -13.98 6.79 -21.34
CA ALA A 99 -14.04 7.00 -22.78
C ALA A 99 -15.46 6.69 -23.32
N GLY A 100 -15.77 7.20 -24.51
CA GLY A 100 -17.03 6.88 -25.19
C GLY A 100 -18.26 7.57 -24.60
N GLY A 101 -19.40 6.89 -24.67
CA GLY A 101 -20.71 7.40 -24.23
C GLY A 101 -21.70 6.25 -24.02
N PRO A 102 -22.97 6.57 -23.75
CA PRO A 102 -24.02 5.55 -23.61
C PRO A 102 -24.05 4.65 -24.84
N HIS A 103 -23.99 3.34 -24.61
CA HIS A 103 -23.90 2.34 -25.67
C HIS A 103 -24.65 1.08 -25.27
N ASP A 104 -25.32 0.45 -26.23
CA ASP A 104 -25.97 -0.85 -26.07
C ASP A 104 -25.03 -1.95 -26.57
N TYR A 105 -24.57 -2.78 -25.64
CA TYR A 105 -23.61 -3.85 -25.92
C TYR A 105 -24.28 -5.13 -26.40
N ASP A 106 -25.61 -5.18 -26.48
CA ASP A 106 -26.33 -6.38 -26.90
C ASP A 106 -26.03 -6.74 -28.36
N ASN A 107 -25.75 -8.02 -28.58
CA ASN A 107 -25.61 -8.56 -29.93
C ASN A 107 -26.92 -9.23 -30.34
N PRO A 108 -27.67 -8.68 -31.31
CA PRO A 108 -28.97 -9.22 -31.71
C PRO A 108 -28.86 -10.62 -32.33
N GLU A 109 -27.68 -11.03 -32.79
CA GLU A 109 -27.43 -12.35 -33.38
C GLU A 109 -27.20 -13.44 -32.33
N ALA A 110 -26.95 -13.06 -31.07
CA ALA A 110 -26.60 -14.00 -30.00
C ALA A 110 -27.71 -15.01 -29.73
N LEU A 111 -28.96 -14.54 -29.66
CA LEU A 111 -30.11 -15.40 -29.38
C LEU A 111 -30.28 -16.51 -30.44
N ALA A 112 -30.05 -16.17 -31.71
CA ALA A 112 -30.16 -17.12 -32.82
C ALA A 112 -29.00 -18.14 -32.84
N ALA A 113 -27.81 -17.75 -32.39
CA ALA A 113 -26.63 -18.63 -32.34
C ALA A 113 -26.65 -19.61 -31.15
N LEU A 114 -27.36 -19.27 -30.06
CA LEU A 114 -27.36 -20.02 -28.80
C LEU A 114 -27.72 -21.51 -28.94
N PRO A 115 -28.76 -21.92 -29.70
CA PRO A 115 -29.11 -23.33 -29.84
C PRO A 115 -27.98 -24.15 -30.49
N GLN A 116 -27.32 -23.59 -31.50
CA GLN A 116 -26.25 -24.27 -32.23
C GLN A 116 -25.00 -24.44 -31.37
N ILE A 117 -24.65 -23.43 -30.58
CA ILE A 117 -23.53 -23.50 -29.63
C ILE A 117 -23.78 -24.61 -28.60
N ARG A 118 -24.98 -24.67 -28.01
CA ARG A 118 -25.34 -25.73 -27.05
C ARG A 118 -25.27 -27.12 -27.67
N GLN A 119 -25.77 -27.29 -28.89
CA GLN A 119 -25.68 -28.55 -29.61
C GLN A 119 -24.22 -28.98 -29.79
N TRP A 120 -23.35 -28.09 -30.27
CA TRP A 120 -21.93 -28.42 -30.46
C TRP A 120 -21.19 -28.71 -29.17
N VAL A 121 -21.58 -28.11 -28.05
CA VAL A 121 -21.06 -28.47 -26.72
C VAL A 121 -21.44 -29.89 -26.32
N TRP A 122 -22.68 -30.32 -26.57
CA TRP A 122 -23.11 -31.70 -26.29
C TRP A 122 -22.48 -32.74 -27.23
N GLU A 123 -22.06 -32.32 -28.42
CA GLU A 123 -21.35 -33.15 -29.39
C GLU A 123 -19.82 -33.13 -29.22
N ASP A 124 -19.30 -32.56 -28.12
CA ASP A 124 -17.85 -32.39 -27.83
C ASP A 124 -17.08 -31.59 -28.91
N LYS A 125 -17.77 -30.74 -29.69
CA LYS A 125 -17.18 -29.89 -30.75
C LYS A 125 -16.72 -28.54 -30.22
N TRP A 126 -15.75 -28.55 -29.31
CA TRP A 126 -15.31 -27.37 -28.56
C TRP A 126 -14.83 -26.20 -29.42
N GLN A 127 -13.97 -26.43 -30.43
CA GLN A 127 -13.46 -25.34 -31.26
C GLN A 127 -14.57 -24.70 -32.11
N ALA A 128 -15.50 -25.50 -32.65
CA ALA A 128 -16.61 -24.97 -33.45
C ALA A 128 -17.57 -24.13 -32.58
N ALA A 129 -17.90 -24.63 -31.38
CA ALA A 129 -18.71 -23.89 -30.40
C ALA A 129 -18.08 -22.56 -30.01
N GLN A 130 -16.77 -22.56 -29.70
CA GLN A 130 -16.03 -21.36 -29.35
C GLN A 130 -16.02 -20.34 -30.50
N ASN A 131 -15.67 -20.78 -31.71
CA ASN A 131 -15.60 -19.88 -32.87
C ASN A 131 -16.95 -19.20 -33.17
N LEU A 132 -18.06 -19.92 -33.03
CA LEU A 132 -19.39 -19.33 -33.22
C LEU A 132 -19.77 -18.39 -32.07
N ALA A 133 -19.39 -18.73 -30.83
CA ALA A 133 -19.58 -17.86 -29.69
C ALA A 133 -18.82 -16.52 -29.86
N ASP A 134 -17.57 -16.58 -30.28
CA ASP A 134 -16.73 -15.40 -30.51
C ASP A 134 -17.30 -14.50 -31.62
N GLN A 135 -17.88 -15.10 -32.66
CA GLN A 135 -18.46 -14.35 -33.79
C GLN A 135 -19.81 -13.70 -33.48
N LYS A 136 -20.67 -14.39 -32.71
CA LYS A 136 -22.11 -14.08 -32.64
C LYS A 136 -22.62 -13.81 -31.23
N PHE A 137 -21.87 -14.20 -30.21
CA PHE A 137 -22.33 -14.20 -28.82
C PHE A 137 -21.64 -13.15 -27.95
N LEU A 138 -20.52 -12.59 -28.42
CA LEU A 138 -19.92 -11.41 -27.80
C LEU A 138 -20.77 -10.16 -28.06
N GLY A 139 -20.75 -9.25 -27.09
CA GLY A 139 -21.37 -7.93 -27.22
C GLY A 139 -20.74 -7.09 -28.32
N ARG A 140 -21.45 -6.04 -28.75
CA ARG A 140 -20.98 -5.13 -29.80
C ARG A 140 -20.96 -3.69 -29.28
N PRO A 141 -19.80 -3.07 -29.06
CA PRO A 141 -18.45 -3.63 -29.17
C PRO A 141 -18.18 -4.68 -28.08
N SER A 142 -17.17 -5.52 -28.29
CA SER A 142 -16.85 -6.61 -27.36
C SER A 142 -16.22 -6.12 -26.06
N GLU A 143 -15.75 -4.88 -26.03
CA GLU A 143 -15.04 -4.28 -24.91
C GLU A 143 -15.81 -3.11 -24.34
N GLN A 144 -15.80 -2.97 -23.02
CA GLN A 144 -16.32 -1.78 -22.36
C GLN A 144 -15.35 -0.61 -22.54
N ALA A 145 -15.91 0.60 -22.49
CA ALA A 145 -15.08 1.78 -22.58
C ALA A 145 -14.07 1.88 -21.42
N PRO A 146 -12.80 2.22 -21.68
CA PRO A 146 -11.80 2.32 -20.63
C PRO A 146 -11.88 3.63 -19.83
N TYR A 147 -11.59 3.55 -18.54
CA TYR A 147 -11.38 4.69 -17.65
C TYR A 147 -10.25 5.61 -18.17
N GLN A 148 -10.39 6.92 -17.98
CA GLN A 148 -9.41 7.91 -18.43
C GLN A 148 -8.88 8.77 -17.28
N VAL A 149 -7.60 9.14 -17.40
CA VAL A 149 -6.95 10.08 -16.48
C VAL A 149 -7.42 11.50 -16.80
N LEU A 150 -7.75 12.30 -15.78
CA LEU A 150 -8.15 13.70 -15.96
C LEU A 150 -7.00 14.53 -16.54
N GLY A 151 -5.79 14.30 -16.03
CA GLY A 151 -4.57 14.92 -16.54
C GLY A 151 -3.49 15.02 -15.48
N ALA A 152 -2.58 15.97 -15.66
CA ALA A 152 -1.55 16.29 -14.69
C ALA A 152 -1.53 17.79 -14.39
N TYR A 153 -1.45 18.11 -13.11
CA TYR A 153 -1.15 19.45 -12.62
C TYR A 153 0.34 19.53 -12.29
N VAL A 154 1.04 20.53 -12.83
CA VAL A 154 2.49 20.69 -12.69
C VAL A 154 2.78 22.06 -12.10
N THR A 155 3.49 22.08 -10.97
CA THR A 155 3.93 23.32 -10.32
C THR A 155 5.44 23.39 -10.31
N VAL A 156 6.00 24.48 -10.84
CA VAL A 156 7.42 24.78 -10.72
C VAL A 156 7.62 25.67 -9.52
N VAL A 157 8.37 25.18 -8.53
CA VAL A 157 8.76 25.95 -7.36
C VAL A 157 10.05 26.69 -7.71
N THR A 158 9.90 27.93 -8.19
CA THR A 158 11.05 28.83 -8.36
C THR A 158 11.50 29.31 -6.98
N ALA A 159 12.30 28.51 -6.30
CA ALA A 159 12.99 28.93 -5.09
C ALA A 159 14.10 29.91 -5.48
N LEU A 160 14.01 31.17 -5.03
CA LEU A 160 15.18 32.04 -4.99
C LEU A 160 16.19 31.36 -4.07
N VAL A 161 17.28 30.84 -4.65
CA VAL A 161 18.33 29.99 -4.06
C VAL A 161 18.39 30.08 -2.53
N ARG A 162 17.94 29.01 -1.85
CA ARG A 162 18.51 28.53 -0.58
C ARG A 162 18.32 27.02 -0.50
N SER A 163 19.42 26.30 -0.78
CA SER A 163 19.72 24.91 -0.43
C SER A 163 18.58 24.14 0.25
N ALA A 164 17.77 23.42 -0.52
CA ALA A 164 16.76 22.52 0.00
C ALA A 164 17.40 21.23 0.55
N THR A 165 18.18 21.34 1.63
CA THR A 165 18.79 20.18 2.33
C THR A 165 17.87 19.63 3.43
N ARG A 166 16.56 19.86 3.35
CA ARG A 166 15.59 19.28 4.30
C ARG A 166 14.65 18.30 3.60
N HIS A 167 15.23 17.32 2.93
CA HIS A 167 14.51 16.05 2.85
C HIS A 167 14.49 15.43 4.24
N ARG A 168 13.34 14.95 4.73
CA ARG A 168 13.29 14.35 6.06
C ARG A 168 14.12 13.07 6.01
N PRO A 169 15.30 13.02 6.68
CA PRO A 169 16.15 11.84 6.59
C PRO A 169 15.40 10.65 7.15
N ALA A 170 15.56 9.49 6.49
CA ALA A 170 15.19 8.21 7.05
C ALA A 170 15.67 8.15 8.50
N ALA A 171 14.77 7.84 9.44
CA ALA A 171 15.17 7.57 10.80
C ALA A 171 16.17 6.40 10.75
N GLY A 172 17.46 6.71 10.90
CA GLY A 172 18.52 5.73 10.81
C GLY A 172 18.26 4.60 11.79
N ARG A 173 18.34 3.36 11.32
CA ARG A 173 18.51 2.21 12.22
C ARG A 173 19.73 2.53 13.10
N PRO A 174 19.62 2.45 14.44
CA PRO A 174 20.80 2.59 15.27
C PRO A 174 21.73 1.42 14.95
N VAL A 175 22.88 1.73 14.35
CA VAL A 175 23.99 0.79 14.28
C VAL A 175 24.46 0.61 15.72
N LEU A 176 24.18 -0.56 16.31
CA LEU A 176 24.71 -0.90 17.63
C LEU A 176 26.24 -0.81 17.58
N PRO A 177 26.91 -0.14 18.53
CA PRO A 177 28.35 -0.23 18.65
C PRO A 177 28.71 -1.67 19.06
N VAL A 178 29.48 -2.35 18.21
CA VAL A 178 30.11 -3.63 18.56
C VAL A 178 31.08 -3.33 19.71
N ARG A 179 30.77 -3.81 20.92
CA ARG A 179 31.67 -3.75 22.07
C ARG A 179 32.95 -4.53 21.72
N PRO A 180 34.15 -3.95 21.88
CA PRO A 180 35.38 -4.74 21.78
C PRO A 180 35.41 -5.75 22.93
N SER A 181 35.61 -7.03 22.59
CA SER A 181 35.80 -8.09 23.56
C SER A 181 37.13 -7.89 24.29
N SER A 182 37.09 -7.50 25.57
CA SER A 182 38.24 -7.64 26.44
C SER A 182 38.46 -9.12 26.73
N ARG A 183 39.43 -9.73 26.04
CA ARG A 183 40.04 -10.98 26.51
C ARG A 183 41.16 -10.62 27.50
N ARG A 184 41.13 -11.33 28.63
CA ARG A 184 42.25 -11.47 29.57
C ARG A 184 43.48 -12.03 28.87
#